data_AF-A0AAW3V428-F1
#
_entry.id   AF-A0AAW3V428-F1
#
_cell.length_a   1.000
_cell.length_b   1.000
_cell.length_c   1.000
_cell.angle_alpha   90.00
_cell.angle_beta   90.00
_cell.angle_gamma   90.00
#
_symmetry.space_group_name_H-M   'P 1'
#
loop_
_entity.id
_entity.type
_entity.pdbx_description
1 polymer ?
#
loop_
_entity_poly.entity_id
_entity_poly.type
_entity_poly.pdbx_seq_one_letter_code
_entity_poly.pdbx_strand_id
1 'polypeptide(L)'
;MATDSAFLRNPLPGTIDTMIASEIFFMGQLDTSSNCREGYRSIFHYWESEKWRGVDEHVRQEILAVPTIRELRKMLRRVPDKWRSDWKQVRGRVFRSALLYALDGHPDLLHEVIEPFGLMDACRKWGIPDAFVKNELVVVRREIDEPFKLLALGSEAAPAAHVQATLERLIGNRQDCQYVAFAGRKMDTGLHQWAAERLFPMHYVGTNSNKGMDQDAVQQLISRSTHVVIFTREGTAADEQIVSLARSEGRTIRVSQYATQRSDANSTATGAGSGGTAGSTPRATATQRRSLRAV
;
A
#
# COMPACT_ATOMS: atom_id res chain seq x y z
N MET A 1 53.77 6.53 -31.94
CA MET A 1 52.58 7.11 -31.29
C MET A 1 51.40 6.86 -32.20
N ALA A 2 50.66 5.78 -31.96
CA ALA A 2 49.45 5.42 -32.69
C ALA A 2 48.29 5.54 -31.71
N THR A 3 47.33 6.42 -32.01
CA THR A 3 46.13 6.62 -31.21
C THR A 3 45.06 5.63 -31.65
N ASP A 4 44.81 4.65 -30.78
CA ASP A 4 43.69 3.71 -30.86
C ASP A 4 42.37 4.49 -30.68
N SER A 5 41.66 4.71 -31.78
CA SER A 5 40.30 5.25 -31.78
C SER A 5 39.34 4.08 -31.59
N ALA A 6 39.05 3.77 -30.32
CA ALA A 6 38.06 2.77 -29.95
C ALA A 6 36.66 3.28 -30.35
N PHE A 7 36.11 2.61 -31.36
CA PHE A 7 34.72 2.62 -31.78
C PHE A 7 33.74 2.70 -30.60
N LEU A 8 33.10 3.87 -30.45
CA LEU A 8 31.80 4.00 -29.80
C LEU A 8 30.76 3.29 -30.68
N ARG A 9 30.53 1.99 -30.44
CA ARG A 9 29.35 1.32 -30.97
C ARG A 9 28.15 1.83 -30.20
N ASN A 10 27.38 2.73 -30.83
CA ASN A 10 26.02 3.01 -30.37
C ASN A 10 25.25 1.67 -30.33
N PRO A 11 24.62 1.31 -29.19
CA PRO A 11 23.80 0.12 -29.13
C PRO A 11 22.66 0.23 -30.14
N LEU A 12 22.38 -0.88 -30.85
CA LEU A 12 21.29 -0.95 -31.82
C LEU A 12 19.94 -0.64 -31.14
N PRO A 13 19.06 0.16 -31.76
CA PRO A 13 17.73 0.51 -31.24
C PRO A 13 16.76 -0.67 -31.37
N GLY A 14 16.96 -1.71 -30.57
CA GLY A 14 16.11 -2.90 -30.59
C GLY A 14 16.24 -3.86 -29.41
N THR A 15 17.16 -3.63 -28.48
CA THR A 15 17.37 -4.52 -27.32
C THR A 15 17.10 -3.87 -25.96
N ILE A 16 16.84 -2.56 -25.92
CA ILE A 16 16.52 -1.83 -24.69
C ILE A 16 15.02 -1.94 -24.36
N ASP A 17 14.15 -2.07 -25.38
CA ASP A 17 12.69 -1.97 -25.24
C ASP A 17 12.01 -3.13 -24.49
N THR A 18 12.66 -4.28 -24.33
CA THR A 18 12.07 -5.42 -23.58
C THR A 18 12.55 -5.56 -22.14
N MET A 19 13.62 -4.86 -21.75
CA MET A 19 14.18 -5.01 -20.40
C MET A 19 13.34 -4.32 -19.34
N ILE A 20 12.64 -3.26 -19.76
CA ILE A 20 11.93 -2.33 -18.90
C ILE A 20 10.80 -3.06 -18.15
N ALA A 21 9.78 -3.63 -18.78
CA ALA A 21 8.65 -4.19 -18.04
C ALA A 21 8.94 -5.43 -17.14
N SER A 22 10.03 -6.18 -17.38
CA SER A 22 10.30 -7.45 -16.68
C SER A 22 11.23 -7.36 -15.47
N GLU A 23 12.06 -6.32 -15.35
CA GLU A 23 13.10 -6.25 -14.29
C GLU A 23 13.18 -4.87 -13.62
N ILE A 24 12.06 -4.16 -13.54
CA ILE A 24 11.98 -2.93 -12.73
C ILE A 24 11.87 -3.29 -11.25
N PHE A 25 12.92 -3.00 -10.51
CA PHE A 25 12.84 -2.96 -9.05
C PHE A 25 12.14 -1.69 -8.60
N PHE A 26 11.09 -1.82 -7.79
CA PHE A 26 10.41 -0.69 -7.14
C PHE A 26 10.08 -1.03 -5.69
N MET A 27 10.13 0.00 -4.84
CA MET A 27 9.74 -0.12 -3.44
C MET A 27 8.23 0.06 -3.32
N GLY A 28 7.57 -0.71 -2.47
CA GLY A 28 6.22 -0.37 -2.06
C GLY A 28 5.95 -0.56 -0.58
N GLN A 29 4.99 -1.42 -0.22
CA GLN A 29 4.35 -1.37 1.10
C GLN A 29 5.36 -1.69 2.23
N LEU A 30 5.19 -1.07 3.39
CA LEU A 30 5.87 -1.53 4.62
C LEU A 30 5.29 -2.88 4.99
N ASP A 31 6.16 -3.86 5.19
CA ASP A 31 5.80 -5.07 5.90
C ASP A 31 5.75 -4.74 7.40
N THR A 32 4.54 -4.75 7.97
CA THR A 32 4.35 -4.47 9.40
C THR A 32 5.03 -5.46 10.32
N SER A 33 5.33 -6.68 9.85
CA SER A 33 5.99 -7.70 10.66
C SER A 33 7.51 -7.48 10.76
N SER A 34 8.15 -7.04 9.68
CA SER A 34 9.59 -6.79 9.63
C SER A 34 9.97 -5.31 9.83
N ASN A 35 9.00 -4.39 9.83
CA ASN A 35 9.21 -2.94 9.84
C ASN A 35 10.16 -2.47 8.71
N CYS A 36 10.17 -3.20 7.60
CA CYS A 36 10.97 -2.92 6.42
C CYS A 36 10.04 -2.64 5.22
N ARG A 37 10.46 -1.75 4.32
CA ARG A 37 9.74 -1.56 3.07
C ARG A 37 9.98 -2.77 2.17
N GLU A 38 8.91 -3.30 1.59
CA GLU A 38 8.96 -4.38 0.60
C GLU A 38 9.51 -3.83 -0.72
N GLY A 39 10.53 -4.52 -1.24
CA GLY A 39 11.01 -4.31 -2.59
C GLY A 39 10.38 -5.33 -3.53
N TYR A 40 9.81 -4.86 -4.64
CA TYR A 40 9.28 -5.70 -5.70
C TYR A 40 10.23 -5.66 -6.88
N ARG A 41 10.64 -6.83 -7.39
CA ARG A 41 11.62 -6.93 -8.48
C ARG A 41 11.03 -6.70 -9.87
N SER A 42 9.71 -6.72 -9.99
CA SER A 42 8.97 -6.46 -11.22
C SER A 42 7.48 -6.33 -10.91
N ILE A 43 6.70 -5.81 -11.85
CA ILE A 43 5.24 -5.80 -11.80
C ILE A 43 4.68 -7.22 -11.61
N PHE A 44 5.28 -8.22 -12.24
CA PHE A 44 4.84 -9.62 -12.14
C PHE A 44 5.05 -10.21 -10.73
N HIS A 45 6.16 -9.88 -10.06
CA HIS A 45 6.42 -10.28 -8.67
C HIS A 45 5.35 -9.70 -7.73
N TYR A 46 5.05 -8.40 -7.86
CA TYR A 46 3.97 -7.78 -7.09
C TYR A 46 2.63 -8.48 -7.35
N TRP A 47 2.23 -8.59 -8.62
CA TRP A 47 0.97 -9.22 -9.04
C TRP A 47 0.80 -10.65 -8.50
N GLU A 48 1.85 -11.48 -8.57
CA GLU A 48 1.80 -12.85 -8.08
C GLU A 48 1.77 -12.91 -6.55
N SER A 49 2.50 -12.03 -5.86
CA SER A 49 2.53 -11.97 -4.40
C SER A 49 1.15 -11.59 -3.81
N GLU A 50 0.42 -10.68 -4.47
CA GLU A 50 -0.87 -10.17 -3.98
C GLU A 50 -2.02 -11.19 -4.02
N LYS A 51 -1.84 -12.31 -4.72
CA LYS A 51 -2.75 -13.46 -4.64
C LYS A 51 -2.73 -14.12 -3.26
N TRP A 52 -1.60 -14.03 -2.56
CA TRP A 52 -1.34 -14.72 -1.30
C TRP A 52 -1.47 -13.82 -0.08
N ARG A 53 -1.56 -12.50 -0.27
CA ARG A 53 -1.73 -11.53 0.82
C ARG A 53 -2.94 -11.88 1.70
N GLY A 54 -2.69 -12.00 3.01
CA GLY A 54 -3.71 -12.35 4.01
C GLY A 54 -4.21 -13.79 3.97
N VAL A 55 -3.70 -14.62 3.06
CA VAL A 55 -4.04 -16.06 2.95
C VAL A 55 -2.86 -16.92 3.37
N ASP A 56 -1.70 -16.70 2.76
CA ASP A 56 -0.45 -17.37 3.08
C ASP A 56 0.70 -16.38 2.93
N GLU A 57 1.05 -15.74 4.05
CA GLU A 57 2.09 -14.72 4.08
C GLU A 57 3.48 -15.31 3.82
N HIS A 58 3.69 -16.58 4.16
CA HIS A 58 4.96 -17.26 3.91
C HIS A 58 5.21 -17.41 2.42
N VAL A 59 4.23 -17.94 1.67
CA VAL A 59 4.29 -18.03 0.21
C VAL A 59 4.47 -16.67 -0.43
N ARG A 60 3.80 -15.63 0.09
CA ARG A 60 3.97 -14.26 -0.40
C ARG A 60 5.42 -13.79 -0.29
N GLN A 61 6.05 -13.97 0.86
CA GLN A 61 7.45 -13.60 1.06
C GLN A 61 8.40 -14.44 0.19
N GLU A 62 8.12 -15.72 -0.02
CA GLU A 62 8.88 -16.55 -0.97
C GLU A 62 8.82 -15.96 -2.39
N ILE A 63 7.64 -15.56 -2.87
CA ILE A 63 7.47 -14.90 -4.17
C ILE A 63 8.34 -13.66 -4.28
N LEU A 64 8.35 -12.81 -3.26
CA LEU A 64 9.13 -11.57 -3.25
C LEU A 64 10.64 -11.82 -3.22
N ALA A 65 11.07 -12.90 -2.57
CA ALA A 65 12.48 -13.26 -2.46
C ALA A 65 13.07 -13.82 -3.76
N VAL A 66 12.25 -14.38 -4.65
CA VAL A 66 12.71 -14.95 -5.93
C VAL A 66 13.39 -13.87 -6.78
N PRO A 67 14.60 -14.10 -7.33
CA PRO A 67 15.33 -13.03 -8.01
C PRO A 67 14.87 -12.76 -9.45
N THR A 68 14.33 -13.77 -10.15
CA THR A 68 13.97 -13.64 -11.57
C THR A 68 12.55 -14.14 -11.88
N ILE A 69 11.92 -13.55 -12.90
CA ILE A 69 10.59 -13.99 -13.39
C ILE A 69 10.59 -15.46 -13.81
N ARG A 70 11.69 -15.95 -14.41
CA ARG A 70 11.82 -17.34 -14.84
C ARG A 70 11.75 -18.30 -13.65
N GLU A 71 12.46 -18.00 -12.58
CA GLU A 71 12.42 -18.79 -11.35
C GLU A 71 11.08 -18.68 -10.66
N LEU A 72 10.46 -17.50 -10.68
CA LEU A 72 9.14 -17.28 -10.09
C LEU A 72 8.11 -18.19 -10.77
N ARG A 73 8.11 -18.25 -12.11
CA ARG A 73 7.25 -19.18 -12.87
C ARG A 73 7.54 -20.66 -12.57
N LYS A 74 8.78 -21.02 -12.22
CA LYS A 74 9.12 -22.39 -11.79
C LYS A 74 8.57 -22.67 -10.40
N MET A 75 8.66 -21.70 -9.49
CA MET A 75 8.16 -21.78 -8.13
C MET A 75 6.63 -21.89 -8.10
N LEU A 76 5.92 -21.01 -8.82
CA LEU A 76 4.45 -20.97 -8.85
C LEU A 76 3.79 -22.29 -9.30
N ARG A 77 4.51 -23.13 -10.07
CA ARG A 77 4.04 -24.48 -10.45
C ARG A 77 4.03 -25.48 -9.29
N ARG A 78 4.69 -25.16 -8.18
CA ARG A 78 4.83 -26.01 -6.99
C ARG A 78 4.02 -25.50 -5.80
N VAL A 79 3.66 -24.21 -5.83
CA VAL A 79 2.84 -23.58 -4.81
C VAL A 79 1.41 -24.14 -4.89
N PRO A 80 0.71 -24.36 -3.76
CA PRO A 80 -0.68 -24.77 -3.76
C PRO A 80 -1.56 -23.81 -4.59
N ASP A 81 -2.70 -24.27 -5.09
CA ASP A 81 -3.60 -23.43 -5.91
C ASP A 81 -4.62 -22.64 -5.04
N LYS A 82 -4.36 -22.52 -3.74
CA LYS A 82 -5.29 -21.93 -2.75
C LYS A 82 -4.93 -20.49 -2.40
N TRP A 83 -5.07 -19.59 -3.36
CA TRP A 83 -4.97 -18.14 -3.15
C TRP A 83 -6.30 -17.49 -2.76
N ARG A 84 -6.31 -16.16 -2.58
CA ARG A 84 -7.49 -15.37 -2.22
C ARG A 84 -8.69 -15.61 -3.15
N SER A 85 -9.88 -15.75 -2.56
CA SER A 85 -11.11 -16.10 -3.28
C SER A 85 -11.70 -14.96 -4.12
N ASP A 86 -11.36 -13.72 -3.79
CA ASP A 86 -11.82 -12.49 -4.44
C ASP A 86 -10.88 -12.00 -5.55
N TRP A 87 -9.94 -12.84 -6.01
CA TRP A 87 -8.92 -12.44 -6.99
C TRP A 87 -9.49 -11.82 -8.26
N LYS A 88 -10.59 -12.37 -8.79
CA LYS A 88 -11.24 -11.85 -10.00
C LYS A 88 -11.71 -10.39 -9.84
N GLN A 89 -12.15 -10.02 -8.64
CA GLN A 89 -12.65 -8.69 -8.30
C GLN A 89 -11.51 -7.70 -8.03
N VAL A 90 -10.39 -8.17 -7.48
CA VAL A 90 -9.31 -7.29 -7.04
C VAL A 90 -8.16 -7.14 -8.04
N ARG A 91 -8.02 -8.08 -8.98
CA ARG A 91 -6.84 -8.14 -9.86
C ARG A 91 -6.61 -6.84 -10.63
N GLY A 92 -7.66 -6.15 -11.10
CA GLY A 92 -7.52 -4.84 -11.76
C GLY A 92 -6.78 -3.84 -10.88
N ARG A 93 -7.22 -3.66 -9.63
CA ARG A 93 -6.58 -2.76 -8.66
C ARG A 93 -5.14 -3.14 -8.34
N VAL A 94 -4.86 -4.44 -8.23
CA VAL A 94 -3.51 -4.94 -8.01
C VAL A 94 -2.59 -4.58 -9.18
N PHE A 95 -3.06 -4.74 -10.42
CA PHE A 95 -2.30 -4.34 -11.61
C PHE A 95 -2.00 -2.85 -11.60
N ARG A 96 -3.01 -2.02 -11.38
CA ARG A 96 -2.86 -0.56 -11.35
C ARG A 96 -1.90 -0.12 -10.26
N SER A 97 -2.01 -0.70 -9.06
CA SER A 97 -1.10 -0.42 -7.96
C SER A 97 0.36 -0.75 -8.29
N ALA A 98 0.60 -1.90 -8.94
CA ALA A 98 1.94 -2.27 -9.40
C ALA A 98 2.50 -1.26 -10.41
N LEU A 99 1.68 -0.80 -11.36
CA LEU A 99 2.07 0.20 -12.34
C LEU A 99 2.35 1.56 -11.69
N LEU A 100 1.50 2.01 -10.77
CA LEU A 100 1.68 3.28 -10.06
C LEU A 100 2.96 3.26 -9.21
N TYR A 101 3.25 2.15 -8.53
CA TYR A 101 4.53 1.98 -7.83
C TYR A 101 5.73 2.01 -8.78
N ALA A 102 5.64 1.33 -9.92
CA ALA A 102 6.69 1.34 -10.91
C ALA A 102 6.94 2.76 -11.46
N LEU A 103 5.88 3.50 -11.79
CA LEU A 103 5.94 4.88 -12.27
C LEU A 103 6.50 5.86 -11.23
N ASP A 104 6.18 5.67 -9.95
CA ASP A 104 6.72 6.53 -8.87
C ASP A 104 8.24 6.34 -8.71
N GLY A 105 8.73 5.10 -8.87
CA GLY A 105 10.16 4.78 -8.83
C GLY A 105 10.91 5.09 -10.13
N HIS A 106 10.21 4.99 -11.27
CA HIS A 106 10.78 5.10 -12.63
C HIS A 106 9.82 5.92 -13.50
N PRO A 107 9.86 7.27 -13.42
CA PRO A 107 8.95 8.13 -14.18
C PRO A 107 9.11 8.03 -15.70
N ASP A 108 10.27 7.54 -16.16
CA ASP A 108 10.53 7.23 -17.57
C ASP A 108 9.53 6.20 -18.10
N LEU A 109 8.97 5.32 -17.26
CA LEU A 109 7.94 4.34 -17.65
C LEU A 109 6.61 4.94 -18.09
N LEU A 110 6.42 6.26 -17.96
CA LEU A 110 5.19 6.91 -18.41
C LEU A 110 4.93 6.67 -19.90
N HIS A 111 5.99 6.53 -20.72
CA HIS A 111 5.85 6.19 -22.14
C HIS A 111 5.19 4.82 -22.33
N GLU A 112 5.51 3.80 -21.51
CA GLU A 112 4.89 2.47 -21.55
C GLU A 112 3.42 2.49 -21.14
N VAL A 113 2.96 3.54 -20.46
CA VAL A 113 1.53 3.71 -20.18
C VAL A 113 0.82 4.30 -21.39
N ILE A 114 1.47 5.18 -22.16
CA ILE A 114 0.91 5.88 -23.33
C ILE A 114 1.00 5.01 -24.60
N GLU A 115 2.13 4.34 -24.81
CA GLU A 115 2.45 3.46 -25.94
C GLU A 115 2.89 2.09 -25.40
N PRO A 116 1.93 1.23 -24.99
CA PRO A 116 2.22 0.10 -24.11
C PRO A 116 2.75 -1.14 -24.85
N PHE A 117 3.59 -1.00 -25.87
CA PHE A 117 4.04 -2.14 -26.66
C PHE A 117 4.87 -3.12 -25.83
N GLY A 118 5.86 -2.62 -25.08
CA GLY A 118 6.74 -3.43 -24.24
C GLY A 118 5.97 -4.07 -23.08
N LEU A 119 5.17 -3.27 -22.37
CA LEU A 119 4.33 -3.75 -21.27
C LEU A 119 3.32 -4.81 -21.70
N MET A 120 2.64 -4.63 -22.84
CA MET A 120 1.67 -5.60 -23.36
C MET A 120 2.33 -6.93 -23.72
N ASP A 121 3.50 -6.91 -24.36
CA ASP A 121 4.23 -8.14 -24.68
C ASP A 121 4.71 -8.88 -23.43
N ALA A 122 5.20 -8.15 -22.43
CA ALA A 122 5.55 -8.72 -21.12
C ALA A 122 4.33 -9.37 -20.44
N CYS A 123 3.20 -8.66 -20.39
CA CYS A 123 1.95 -9.19 -19.82
C CYS A 123 1.45 -10.45 -20.54
N ARG A 124 1.56 -10.50 -21.88
CA ARG A 124 1.22 -11.67 -22.67
C ARG A 124 2.09 -12.86 -22.31
N LYS A 125 3.40 -12.67 -22.15
CA LYS A 125 4.35 -13.71 -21.69
C LYS A 125 4.04 -14.22 -20.29
N TRP A 126 3.41 -13.40 -19.46
CA TRP A 126 2.90 -13.76 -18.12
C TRP A 126 1.53 -14.43 -18.15
N GLY A 127 0.86 -14.49 -19.31
CA GLY A 127 -0.47 -15.07 -19.46
C GLY A 127 -1.61 -14.11 -19.08
N ILE A 128 -1.34 -12.81 -18.99
CA ILE A 128 -2.36 -11.78 -18.73
C ILE A 128 -2.99 -11.38 -20.07
N PRO A 129 -4.32 -11.44 -20.23
CA PRO A 129 -4.97 -11.12 -21.51
C PRO A 129 -4.79 -9.66 -21.93
N ASP A 130 -4.45 -9.43 -23.20
CA ASP A 130 -4.30 -8.11 -23.81
C ASP A 130 -5.51 -7.18 -23.54
N ALA A 131 -6.73 -7.71 -23.64
CA ALA A 131 -7.95 -6.93 -23.37
C ALA A 131 -8.04 -6.44 -21.91
N PHE A 132 -7.57 -7.24 -20.96
CA PHE A 132 -7.51 -6.84 -19.55
C PHE A 132 -6.50 -5.71 -19.37
N VAL A 133 -5.29 -5.86 -19.90
CA VAL A 133 -4.22 -4.85 -19.77
C VAL A 133 -4.64 -3.52 -20.38
N LYS A 134 -5.23 -3.53 -21.58
CA LYS A 134 -5.74 -2.31 -22.24
C LYS A 134 -6.78 -1.57 -21.38
N ASN A 135 -7.73 -2.31 -20.80
CA ASN A 135 -8.76 -1.70 -19.95
C ASN A 135 -8.14 -1.06 -18.70
N GLU A 136 -7.21 -1.74 -18.04
CA GLU A 136 -6.57 -1.19 -16.84
C GLU A 136 -5.68 0.01 -17.16
N LEU A 137 -4.99 0.02 -18.32
CA LEU A 137 -4.19 1.17 -18.75
C LEU A 137 -5.02 2.43 -18.99
N VAL A 138 -6.25 2.32 -19.49
CA VAL A 138 -7.17 3.46 -19.60
C VAL A 138 -7.46 4.06 -18.23
N VAL A 139 -7.68 3.20 -17.22
CA VAL A 139 -7.93 3.64 -15.85
C VAL A 139 -6.68 4.28 -15.24
N VAL A 140 -5.49 3.70 -15.44
CA VAL A 140 -4.23 4.28 -14.96
C VAL A 140 -3.96 5.65 -15.57
N ARG A 141 -4.19 5.82 -16.88
CA ARG A 141 -4.07 7.15 -17.53
C ARG A 141 -4.98 8.18 -16.90
N ARG A 142 -6.25 7.83 -16.68
CA ARG A 142 -7.19 8.71 -15.99
C ARG A 142 -6.72 9.03 -14.57
N GLU A 143 -6.24 8.04 -13.83
CA GLU A 143 -5.68 8.26 -12.50
C GLU A 143 -4.51 9.24 -12.56
N ILE A 144 -3.61 9.13 -13.56
CA ILE A 144 -2.48 10.06 -13.78
C ILE A 144 -2.95 11.49 -14.09
N ASP A 145 -3.96 11.63 -14.95
CA ASP A 145 -4.52 12.92 -15.35
C ASP A 145 -5.29 13.60 -14.21
N GLU A 146 -5.98 12.81 -13.38
CA GLU A 146 -6.80 13.26 -12.24
C GLU A 146 -6.32 12.63 -10.92
N PRO A 147 -5.11 12.98 -10.42
CA PRO A 147 -4.50 12.26 -9.32
C PRO A 147 -5.27 12.43 -8.01
N PHE A 148 -5.61 11.32 -7.37
CA PHE A 148 -6.01 11.32 -5.96
C PHE A 148 -4.90 10.73 -5.09
N LYS A 149 -4.12 11.62 -4.50
CA LYS A 149 -2.97 11.31 -3.63
C LYS A 149 -3.25 11.80 -2.22
N LEU A 150 -3.29 10.88 -1.27
CA LEU A 150 -3.62 11.15 0.13
C LEU A 150 -2.36 11.18 0.98
N LEU A 151 -2.20 12.24 1.77
CA LEU A 151 -1.24 12.32 2.86
C LEU A 151 -1.97 12.29 4.20
N ALA A 152 -1.64 11.33 5.04
CA ALA A 152 -2.06 11.28 6.44
C ALA A 152 -0.92 11.77 7.34
N LEU A 153 -1.19 12.81 8.11
CA LEU A 153 -0.28 13.37 9.11
C LEU A 153 -0.86 13.13 10.50
N GLY A 154 -0.04 12.63 11.42
CA GLY A 154 -0.47 12.28 12.77
C GLY A 154 0.46 12.83 13.84
N SER A 155 -0.07 13.65 14.75
CA SER A 155 0.73 14.24 15.83
C SER A 155 0.96 13.28 17.01
N GLU A 156 0.04 12.35 17.27
CA GLU A 156 0.05 11.40 18.39
C GLU A 156 -0.71 10.10 18.01
N ALA A 157 -0.62 9.04 18.82
CA ALA A 157 -1.14 7.70 18.57
C ALA A 157 -2.68 7.62 18.42
N ALA A 158 -3.20 8.10 17.28
CA ALA A 158 -4.63 8.04 16.97
C ALA A 158 -5.12 6.57 16.95
N PRO A 159 -6.27 6.28 17.57
CA PRO A 159 -6.82 4.93 17.54
C PRO A 159 -7.05 4.45 16.10
N ALA A 160 -6.61 3.23 15.79
CA ALA A 160 -6.73 2.66 14.45
C ALA A 160 -8.16 2.75 13.90
N ALA A 161 -9.16 2.38 14.71
CA ALA A 161 -10.58 2.47 14.32
C ALA A 161 -11.02 3.88 13.92
N HIS A 162 -10.52 4.93 14.59
CA HIS A 162 -10.83 6.33 14.26
C HIS A 162 -10.20 6.75 12.93
N VAL A 163 -8.95 6.34 12.71
CA VAL A 163 -8.23 6.58 11.45
C VAL A 163 -9.00 5.95 10.29
N GLN A 164 -9.33 4.66 10.40
CA GLN A 164 -10.08 3.92 9.39
C GLN A 164 -11.44 4.57 9.11
N ALA A 165 -12.23 4.87 10.15
CA ALA A 165 -13.54 5.50 9.98
C ALA A 165 -13.48 6.90 9.33
N THR A 166 -12.44 7.68 9.66
CA THR A 166 -12.22 8.99 9.03
C THR A 166 -11.90 8.85 7.56
N LEU A 167 -11.00 7.94 7.20
CA LEU A 167 -10.59 7.69 5.82
C LEU A 167 -11.74 7.11 4.99
N GLU A 168 -12.51 6.19 5.56
CA GLU A 168 -13.71 5.63 4.97
C GLU A 168 -14.72 6.73 4.61
N ARG A 169 -14.92 7.70 5.51
CA ARG A 169 -15.83 8.83 5.26
C ARG A 169 -15.28 9.82 4.24
N LEU A 170 -13.96 10.02 4.19
CA LEU A 170 -13.33 10.97 3.28
C LEU A 170 -13.28 10.42 1.85
N ILE A 171 -12.88 9.16 1.71
CA ILE A 171 -12.62 8.52 0.43
C ILE A 171 -13.88 7.83 -0.09
N GLY A 172 -14.74 7.36 0.82
CA GLY A 172 -15.94 6.63 0.47
C GLY A 172 -15.61 5.41 -0.38
N ASN A 173 -16.32 5.30 -1.52
CA ASN A 173 -16.20 4.19 -2.45
C ASN A 173 -15.14 4.40 -3.54
N ARG A 174 -14.34 5.47 -3.48
CA ARG A 174 -13.28 5.74 -4.46
C ARG A 174 -12.31 4.55 -4.58
N GLN A 175 -11.86 4.29 -5.80
CA GLN A 175 -10.95 3.18 -6.17
C GLN A 175 -9.73 3.68 -6.95
N ASP A 176 -9.59 5.00 -7.07
CA ASP A 176 -8.64 5.74 -7.90
C ASP A 176 -7.56 6.45 -7.05
N CYS A 177 -7.33 5.96 -5.82
CA CYS A 177 -6.28 6.50 -4.97
C CYS A 177 -4.91 6.01 -5.45
N GLN A 178 -4.12 6.93 -6.00
CA GLN A 178 -2.80 6.61 -6.53
C GLN A 178 -1.83 6.18 -5.45
N TYR A 179 -1.81 6.91 -4.33
CA TYR A 179 -1.08 6.49 -3.15
C TYR A 179 -1.60 7.13 -1.87
N VAL A 180 -1.23 6.47 -0.78
CA VAL A 180 -1.42 6.89 0.61
C VAL A 180 -0.04 7.05 1.24
N ALA A 181 0.33 8.28 1.53
CA ALA A 181 1.55 8.59 2.24
C ALA A 181 1.26 8.82 3.72
N PHE A 182 2.21 8.42 4.56
CA PHE A 182 2.15 8.63 6.00
C PHE A 182 3.40 9.33 6.49
N ALA A 183 3.20 10.34 7.34
CA ALA A 183 4.23 10.88 8.20
C ALA A 183 3.66 11.09 9.61
N GLY A 184 4.32 10.51 10.62
CA GLY A 184 3.88 10.61 12.00
C GLY A 184 4.34 9.44 12.87
N ARG A 185 4.01 9.48 14.17
CA ARG A 185 4.35 8.43 15.13
C ARG A 185 3.14 7.53 15.42
N LYS A 186 3.33 6.21 15.44
CA LYS A 186 2.40 5.20 16.00
C LYS A 186 0.96 5.20 15.42
N MET A 187 0.77 5.74 14.22
CA MET A 187 -0.51 5.73 13.49
C MET A 187 -0.45 4.85 12.22
N ASP A 188 0.69 4.22 11.99
CA ASP A 188 0.97 3.36 10.85
C ASP A 188 0.00 2.18 10.77
N THR A 189 -0.34 1.52 11.88
CA THR A 189 -1.08 0.25 11.84
C THR A 189 -2.48 0.40 11.27
N GLY A 190 -3.26 1.38 11.73
CA GLY A 190 -4.65 1.57 11.29
C GLY A 190 -4.75 2.05 9.83
N LEU A 191 -3.87 2.98 9.46
CA LEU A 191 -3.75 3.48 8.09
C LEU A 191 -3.25 2.38 7.15
N HIS A 192 -2.29 1.58 7.59
CA HIS A 192 -1.75 0.46 6.83
C HIS A 192 -2.81 -0.57 6.53
N GLN A 193 -3.50 -1.03 7.57
CA GLN A 193 -4.53 -2.02 7.42
C GLN A 193 -5.62 -1.52 6.46
N TRP A 194 -6.07 -0.27 6.60
CA TRP A 194 -7.07 0.29 5.69
C TRP A 194 -6.58 0.39 4.25
N ALA A 195 -5.36 0.88 4.01
CA ALA A 195 -4.82 0.97 2.67
C ALA A 195 -4.57 -0.43 2.05
N ALA A 196 -4.12 -1.40 2.84
CA ALA A 196 -3.95 -2.78 2.41
C ALA A 196 -5.28 -3.45 2.05
N GLU A 197 -6.33 -3.25 2.86
CA GLU A 197 -7.69 -3.73 2.58
C GLU A 197 -8.27 -3.12 1.30
N ARG A 198 -7.96 -1.84 1.04
CA ARG A 198 -8.37 -1.14 -0.19
C ARG A 198 -7.45 -1.40 -1.38
N LEU A 199 -6.33 -2.08 -1.18
CA LEU A 199 -5.27 -2.28 -2.18
C LEU A 199 -4.74 -0.96 -2.75
N PHE A 200 -4.61 0.06 -1.90
CA PHE A 200 -3.98 1.32 -2.28
C PHE A 200 -2.46 1.23 -2.10
N PRO A 201 -1.67 1.78 -3.04
CA PRO A 201 -0.24 1.95 -2.83
C PRO A 201 0.04 2.79 -1.59
N MET A 202 0.89 2.29 -0.70
CA MET A 202 1.36 3.01 0.47
C MET A 202 2.82 3.42 0.35
N HIS A 203 3.10 4.64 0.77
CA HIS A 203 4.45 5.21 0.86
C HIS A 203 4.73 5.65 2.29
N TYR A 204 5.68 4.99 2.92
CA TYR A 204 6.05 5.27 4.31
C TYR A 204 7.25 6.18 4.36
N VAL A 205 7.09 7.43 4.73
CA VAL A 205 8.26 8.29 4.93
C VAL A 205 8.73 8.12 6.36
N GLY A 206 9.87 7.48 6.51
CA GLY A 206 10.46 7.18 7.81
C GLY A 206 10.79 8.47 8.55
N THR A 207 10.08 8.74 9.65
CA THR A 207 10.58 9.66 10.66
C THR A 207 11.55 8.85 11.50
N ASN A 208 12.86 9.08 11.35
CA ASN A 208 13.86 8.43 12.20
C ASN A 208 13.40 8.50 13.66
N SER A 209 13.18 7.32 14.24
CA SER A 209 12.63 7.10 15.56
C SER A 209 13.27 8.05 16.58
N ASN A 210 12.41 8.71 17.35
CA ASN A 210 12.66 9.65 18.46
C ASN A 210 12.82 11.15 18.12
N LYS A 211 13.17 11.59 16.90
CA LYS A 211 13.48 13.01 16.64
C LYS A 211 12.34 13.92 16.16
N GLY A 212 11.14 13.39 15.96
CA GLY A 212 9.99 14.18 15.49
C GLY A 212 9.76 13.95 14.00
N MET A 213 8.76 14.63 13.43
CA MET A 213 8.54 14.62 11.98
C MET A 213 9.61 15.50 11.32
N ASP A 214 10.30 14.96 10.31
CA ASP A 214 11.23 15.73 9.49
C ASP A 214 10.42 16.70 8.62
N GLN A 215 10.60 18.00 8.86
CA GLN A 215 9.81 19.06 8.21
C GLN A 215 10.05 19.10 6.70
N ASP A 216 11.28 18.86 6.24
CA ASP A 216 11.61 18.83 4.82
C ASP A 216 10.89 17.66 4.13
N ALA A 217 10.85 16.50 4.80
CA ALA A 217 10.15 15.33 4.31
C ALA A 217 8.62 15.55 4.28
N VAL A 218 8.06 16.20 5.30
CA VAL A 218 6.63 16.57 5.33
C VAL A 218 6.29 17.55 4.21
N GLN A 219 7.14 18.56 3.97
CA GLN A 219 6.95 19.50 2.88
C GLN A 219 6.97 18.80 1.51
N GLN A 220 7.93 17.90 1.27
CA GLN A 220 7.96 17.10 0.04
C GLN A 220 6.72 16.21 -0.12
N LEU A 221 6.18 15.68 0.98
CA LEU A 221 4.95 14.89 0.91
C LEU A 221 3.72 15.75 0.60
N ILE A 222 3.62 16.94 1.19
CA ILE A 222 2.54 17.88 0.90
C ILE A 222 2.59 18.27 -0.58
N SER A 223 3.79 18.55 -1.12
CA SER A 223 3.99 18.92 -2.52
C SER A 223 3.61 17.85 -3.54
N ARG A 224 3.70 16.59 -3.16
CA ARG A 224 3.29 15.47 -4.01
C ARG A 224 1.81 15.11 -3.85
N SER A 225 1.16 15.52 -2.76
CA SER A 225 -0.19 15.07 -2.41
C SER A 225 -1.27 16.02 -2.92
N THR A 226 -2.51 15.55 -2.96
CA THR A 226 -3.68 16.38 -3.34
C THR A 226 -4.60 16.63 -2.16
N HIS A 227 -4.63 15.67 -1.23
CA HIS A 227 -5.45 15.69 -0.02
C HIS A 227 -4.54 15.45 1.18
N VAL A 228 -4.68 16.28 2.21
CA VAL A 228 -3.94 16.18 3.47
C VAL A 228 -4.94 15.99 4.60
N VAL A 229 -4.79 14.91 5.35
CA VAL A 229 -5.58 14.63 6.55
C VAL A 229 -4.68 14.72 7.76
N ILE A 230 -5.00 15.63 8.67
CA ILE A 230 -4.24 15.86 9.89
C ILE A 230 -5.05 15.30 11.05
N PHE A 231 -4.51 14.27 11.70
CA PHE A 231 -5.09 13.68 12.90
C PHE A 231 -4.50 14.34 14.14
N THR A 232 -5.36 14.98 14.92
CA THR A 232 -4.97 15.65 16.17
C THR A 232 -5.81 15.11 17.33
N ARG A 233 -5.30 15.27 18.54
CA ARG A 233 -6.05 14.95 19.75
C ARG A 233 -7.15 16.00 19.97
N GLU A 234 -8.28 15.60 20.54
CA GLU A 234 -9.29 16.56 20.97
C GLU A 234 -8.69 17.60 21.93
N GLY A 235 -9.02 18.87 21.69
CA GLY A 235 -8.45 20.00 22.44
C GLY A 235 -7.07 20.45 21.97
N THR A 236 -6.44 19.77 20.99
CA THR A 236 -5.20 20.25 20.36
C THR A 236 -5.45 20.80 18.97
N ALA A 237 -4.81 21.93 18.67
CA ALA A 237 -4.79 22.51 17.34
C ALA A 237 -3.85 21.72 16.43
N ALA A 238 -4.17 21.68 15.13
CA ALA A 238 -3.23 21.22 14.11
C ALA A 238 -2.05 22.20 14.03
N ASP A 239 -0.88 21.68 13.65
CA ASP A 239 0.30 22.51 13.42
C ASP A 239 0.01 23.56 12.34
N GLU A 240 0.01 24.83 12.73
CA GLU A 240 -0.32 25.95 11.85
C GLU A 240 0.64 26.06 10.66
N GLN A 241 1.91 25.66 10.84
CA GLN A 241 2.91 25.68 9.76
C GLN A 241 2.53 24.67 8.68
N ILE A 242 2.16 23.45 9.09
CA ILE A 242 1.72 22.39 8.17
C ILE A 242 0.43 22.80 7.44
N VAL A 243 -0.55 23.35 8.18
CA VAL A 243 -1.82 23.80 7.61
C VAL A 243 -1.60 24.96 6.62
N SER A 244 -0.78 25.93 6.98
CA SER A 244 -0.46 27.07 6.11
C SER A 244 0.27 26.63 4.85
N LEU A 245 1.25 25.73 4.98
CA LEU A 245 2.00 25.16 3.86
C LEU A 245 1.06 24.42 2.89
N ALA A 246 0.26 23.47 3.39
CA ALA A 246 -0.70 22.74 2.56
C ALA A 246 -1.71 23.67 1.87
N ARG A 247 -2.11 24.77 2.53
CA ARG A 247 -3.02 25.76 1.94
C ARG A 247 -2.34 26.57 0.84
N SER A 248 -1.09 27.00 1.05
CA SER A 248 -0.31 27.74 0.05
C SER A 248 -0.08 26.96 -1.25
N GLU A 249 -0.05 25.63 -1.15
CA GLU A 249 0.05 24.75 -2.31
C GLU A 249 -1.31 24.30 -2.90
N GLY A 250 -2.42 24.84 -2.39
CA GLY A 250 -3.76 24.52 -2.90
C GLY A 250 -4.23 23.10 -2.58
N ARG A 251 -3.72 22.47 -1.52
CA ARG A 251 -4.14 21.11 -1.13
C ARG A 251 -5.49 21.14 -0.40
N THR A 252 -6.28 20.08 -0.58
CA THR A 252 -7.50 19.89 0.23
C THR A 252 -7.12 19.41 1.61
N ILE A 253 -7.44 20.18 2.66
CA ILE A 253 -7.05 19.88 4.04
C ILE A 253 -8.27 19.40 4.84
N ARG A 254 -8.09 18.34 5.62
CA ARG A 254 -9.07 17.88 6.61
C ARG A 254 -8.40 17.65 7.95
N VAL A 255 -8.91 18.29 8.99
CA VAL A 255 -8.48 18.01 10.38
C VAL A 255 -9.47 17.03 11.00
N SER A 256 -8.96 15.95 11.58
CA SER A 256 -9.76 14.95 12.30
C SER A 256 -9.28 14.86 13.74
N GLN A 257 -10.16 15.24 14.67
CA GLN A 257 -9.88 15.15 16.09
C GLN A 257 -10.29 13.79 16.64
N TYR A 258 -9.49 13.23 17.54
CA TYR A 258 -9.82 11.99 18.25
C TYR A 258 -9.72 12.15 19.76
N ALA A 259 -10.65 11.52 20.47
CA ALA A 259 -10.62 11.43 21.92
C ALA A 259 -9.44 10.57 22.38
N THR A 260 -8.79 10.98 23.46
CA THR A 260 -7.85 10.09 24.16
C THR A 260 -8.67 9.01 24.81
N GLN A 261 -8.36 7.74 24.57
CA GLN A 261 -8.83 6.71 25.48
C GLN A 261 -8.33 7.10 26.87
N ARG A 262 -9.24 7.46 27.78
CA ARG A 262 -8.92 7.51 29.20
C ARG A 262 -8.38 6.12 29.50
N SER A 263 -7.08 6.03 29.73
CA SER A 263 -6.52 4.88 30.41
C SER A 263 -7.33 4.74 31.69
N ASP A 264 -8.14 3.70 31.79
CA ASP A 264 -8.89 3.34 32.99
C ASP A 264 -7.91 2.89 34.07
N ALA A 265 -7.01 3.79 34.49
CA ALA A 265 -6.02 3.59 35.52
C ALA A 265 -6.62 3.75 36.93
N ASN A 266 -7.94 3.64 37.09
CA ASN A 266 -8.61 3.81 38.38
C ASN A 266 -9.77 2.83 38.62
N SER A 267 -9.61 1.57 38.19
CA SER A 267 -10.44 0.44 38.66
C SER A 267 -9.67 -0.51 39.60
N THR A 268 -8.88 0.06 40.50
CA THR A 268 -8.44 -0.61 41.74
C THR A 268 -8.64 0.31 42.92
N ALA A 269 -9.91 0.52 43.30
CA ALA A 269 -10.26 0.94 44.65
C ALA A 269 -11.54 0.22 45.09
N THR A 270 -11.39 -0.55 46.17
CA THR A 270 -12.41 -1.03 47.11
C THR A 270 -13.47 -2.00 46.62
N GLY A 271 -13.22 -3.29 46.90
CA GLY A 271 -14.20 -4.36 46.89
C GLY A 271 -13.74 -5.56 47.73
N ALA A 272 -13.29 -5.32 48.95
CA ALA A 272 -13.13 -6.39 49.95
C ALA A 272 -14.53 -6.83 50.39
N GLY A 273 -14.96 -8.00 49.93
CA GLY A 273 -16.20 -8.65 50.34
C GLY A 273 -16.06 -10.17 50.15
N SER A 274 -15.87 -10.86 51.26
CA SER A 274 -15.67 -12.30 51.38
C SER A 274 -16.98 -13.10 51.35
N GLY A 275 -16.89 -14.34 50.88
CA GLY A 275 -17.89 -15.41 51.01
C GLY A 275 -18.69 -15.65 49.72
N GLY A 276 -18.85 -16.85 49.16
CA GLY A 276 -18.49 -18.20 49.54
C GLY A 276 -19.21 -19.17 48.57
N THR A 277 -18.68 -20.40 48.48
CA THR A 277 -19.31 -21.65 47.99
C THR A 277 -19.66 -21.85 46.50
N ALA A 278 -18.81 -22.67 45.85
CA ALA A 278 -19.10 -23.95 45.17
C ALA A 278 -20.25 -24.09 44.14
N GLY A 279 -19.92 -24.66 42.98
CA GLY A 279 -20.86 -25.51 42.23
C GLY A 279 -20.72 -25.56 40.71
N SER A 280 -20.17 -26.67 40.21
CA SER A 280 -20.50 -27.35 38.93
C SER A 280 -20.26 -26.67 37.57
N THR A 281 -19.22 -27.13 36.87
CA THR A 281 -19.28 -27.58 35.45
C THR A 281 -20.20 -28.82 35.32
N PRO A 282 -20.64 -29.31 34.13
CA PRO A 282 -20.27 -28.93 32.75
C PRO A 282 -21.46 -28.82 31.77
N ARG A 283 -21.26 -28.23 30.57
CA ARG A 283 -21.70 -28.87 29.31
C ARG A 283 -21.20 -28.15 28.05
N ALA A 284 -20.57 -28.93 27.19
CA ALA A 284 -20.35 -28.62 25.79
C ALA A 284 -21.66 -28.77 25.00
N THR A 285 -21.91 -27.84 24.07
CA THR A 285 -22.69 -28.12 22.86
C THR A 285 -22.10 -27.35 21.68
N ALA A 286 -21.69 -28.15 20.69
CA ALA A 286 -21.34 -27.74 19.35
C ALA A 286 -22.57 -27.27 18.55
N THR A 287 -22.34 -26.94 17.27
CA THR A 287 -23.32 -26.68 16.19
C THR A 287 -23.79 -25.21 16.18
N GLN A 288 -23.74 -24.43 15.10
CA GLN A 288 -23.91 -24.78 13.69
C GLN A 288 -23.41 -23.63 12.80
N ARG A 289 -22.55 -23.95 11.82
CA ARG A 289 -22.25 -23.06 10.68
C ARG A 289 -23.53 -22.90 9.84
N ARG A 290 -23.97 -21.67 9.58
CA ARG A 290 -24.93 -21.36 8.51
C ARG A 290 -24.18 -20.74 7.34
N SER A 291 -24.23 -21.43 6.21
CA SER A 291 -23.86 -20.96 4.88
C SER A 291 -24.86 -19.90 4.39
N LEU A 292 -24.40 -18.71 4.04
CA LEU A 292 -25.17 -17.77 3.25
C LEU A 292 -24.99 -18.12 1.77
N ARG A 293 -26.11 -18.47 1.12
CA ARG A 293 -26.26 -18.53 -0.33
C ARG A 293 -26.18 -17.12 -0.90
N ALA A 294 -25.38 -16.94 -1.94
CA ALA A 294 -25.49 -15.82 -2.86
C ALA A 294 -26.70 -16.03 -3.77
N VAL A 295 -27.42 -14.93 -4.03
CA VAL A 295 -28.30 -14.73 -5.19
C VAL A 295 -27.50 -13.92 -6.21
#